data_AF-Q8MZK4-F1
#
_entry.id   AF-Q8MZK4-F1
#
_cell.length_a   1.000
_cell.length_b   1.000
_cell.length_c   1.000
_cell.angle_alpha   90.00
_cell.angle_beta   90.00
_cell.angle_gamma   90.00
#
_symmetry.space_group_name_H-M   'P 1'
#
loop_
_entity.id
_entity.type
_entity.pdbx_description
1 polymer ?
#
loop_
_entity_poly.entity_id
_entity_poly.type
_entity_poly.pdbx_seq_one_letter_code
_entity_poly.pdbx_strand_id
1 'polypeptide(L)'
;MTFLKRYGFSSVGLTFMLGVLCLEWAILVHGFFHMKKGMILVDLNSLLGADFTAAAVMISFGVLLGKTTPTQLILLTLIEIPLFAINEVIGRSYFGAIDMGDSMFVHAF
;
A
#
# COMPACT_ATOMS: atom_id res chain seq x y z
N MET A 1 -14.47 -4.97 -4.35
CA MET A 1 -15.04 -5.69 -3.18
C MET A 1 -16.57 -5.52 -3.07
N THR A 2 -17.32 -5.57 -4.18
CA THR A 2 -18.74 -5.18 -4.24
C THR A 2 -19.74 -6.30 -3.90
N PHE A 3 -19.27 -7.44 -3.39
CA PHE A 3 -20.13 -8.61 -3.15
C PHE A 3 -21.12 -8.42 -1.98
N LEU A 4 -20.89 -7.45 -1.10
CA LEU A 4 -21.78 -7.13 0.02
C LEU A 4 -23.06 -6.43 -0.45
N LYS A 5 -24.20 -7.12 -0.31
CA LYS A 5 -25.54 -6.68 -0.78
C LYS A 5 -25.92 -5.24 -0.40
N ARG A 6 -25.50 -4.75 0.77
CA ARG A 6 -25.84 -3.40 1.27
C ARG A 6 -24.63 -2.48 1.48
N TYR A 7 -23.47 -2.84 0.93
CA TYR A 7 -22.23 -2.06 1.10
C TYR A 7 -21.49 -1.81 -0.21
N GLY A 8 -22.14 -2.02 -1.36
CA GLY A 8 -21.52 -1.89 -2.69
C GLY A 8 -20.96 -0.49 -2.97
N PHE A 9 -21.74 0.57 -2.73
CA PHE A 9 -21.30 1.95 -2.98
C PHE A 9 -20.15 2.38 -2.07
N SER A 10 -20.25 2.10 -0.77
CA SER A 10 -19.16 2.35 0.18
C SER A 10 -17.92 1.56 -0.18
N SER A 11 -18.07 0.30 -0.60
CA SER A 11 -16.93 -0.52 -1.03
C SER A 11 -16.17 0.11 -2.20
N VAL A 12 -16.85 0.48 -3.29
CA VAL A 12 -16.18 1.08 -4.45
C VAL A 12 -15.60 2.45 -4.10
N GLY A 13 -16.37 3.29 -3.40
CA GLY A 13 -15.94 4.62 -3.02
C GLY A 13 -14.70 4.61 -2.11
N LEU A 14 -14.68 3.71 -1.13
CA LEU A 14 -13.53 3.56 -0.23
C LEU A 14 -12.34 2.93 -0.93
N THR A 15 -12.53 1.95 -1.83
CA THR A 15 -11.43 1.44 -2.67
C THR A 15 -10.82 2.56 -3.50
N PHE A 16 -11.62 3.43 -4.12
CA PHE A 16 -11.10 4.53 -4.92
C PHE A 16 -10.37 5.57 -4.07
N MET A 17 -10.97 5.98 -2.94
CA MET A 17 -10.37 6.93 -1.99
C MET A 17 -9.03 6.41 -1.44
N LEU A 18 -9.01 5.15 -0.97
CA LEU A 18 -7.80 4.54 -0.46
C LEU A 18 -6.75 4.35 -1.56
N GLY A 19 -7.15 4.02 -2.79
CA GLY A 19 -6.22 3.83 -3.90
C GLY A 19 -5.40 5.09 -4.18
N VAL A 20 -6.07 6.25 -4.30
CA VAL A 20 -5.38 7.53 -4.51
C VAL A 20 -4.46 7.86 -3.32
N LEU A 21 -4.97 7.72 -2.10
CA LEU A 21 -4.18 7.98 -0.89
C LEU A 21 -2.95 7.07 -0.78
N CYS A 22 -3.09 5.78 -1.10
CA CYS A 22 -2.00 4.81 -1.05
C CYS A 22 -0.92 5.15 -2.06
N LEU A 23 -1.30 5.46 -3.31
CA LEU A 23 -0.33 5.79 -4.37
C LEU A 23 0.49 7.03 -4.01
N GLU A 24 -0.17 8.10 -3.57
CA GLU A 24 0.52 9.34 -3.18
C GLU A 24 1.45 9.11 -1.99
N TRP A 25 0.95 8.41 -0.96
CA TRP A 25 1.73 8.17 0.25
C TRP A 25 2.89 7.20 0.03
N ALA A 26 2.69 6.13 -0.74
CA ALA A 26 3.74 5.17 -1.06
C ALA A 26 4.87 5.79 -1.88
N ILE A 27 4.56 6.63 -2.87
CA ILE A 27 5.59 7.35 -3.66
C ILE A 27 6.44 8.23 -2.73
N LEU A 28 5.83 8.93 -1.77
CA LEU A 28 6.56 9.76 -0.80
C LEU A 28 7.43 8.90 0.11
N VAL A 29 6.86 7.86 0.73
CA VAL A 29 7.58 6.97 1.67
C VAL A 29 8.74 6.27 0.97
N HIS A 30 8.51 5.62 -0.18
CA HIS A 30 9.57 4.98 -0.96
C HIS A 30 10.59 5.99 -1.49
N GLY A 31 10.11 7.17 -1.89
CA GLY A 31 10.92 8.28 -2.34
C GLY A 31 11.89 8.78 -1.28
N PHE A 32 11.48 8.86 -0.01
CA PHE A 32 12.35 9.25 1.09
C PHE A 32 13.54 8.30 1.29
N PHE A 33 13.38 7.00 1.00
CA PHE A 33 14.48 6.03 1.05
C PHE A 33 15.44 6.11 -0.15
N HIS A 34 14.98 6.63 -1.31
CA HIS A 34 15.73 6.63 -2.56
C HIS A 34 16.04 8.04 -3.10
N MET A 35 16.03 9.06 -2.24
CA MET A 35 16.24 10.44 -2.65
C MET A 35 17.59 10.63 -3.33
N LYS A 36 17.57 11.29 -4.50
CA LYS A 36 18.80 11.74 -5.19
C LYS A 36 18.84 13.25 -5.17
N LYS A 37 19.87 13.82 -4.53
CA LYS A 37 20.08 15.29 -4.43
C LYS A 37 18.88 16.04 -3.84
N GLY A 38 18.18 15.45 -2.88
CA GLY A 38 17.02 16.10 -2.24
C GLY A 38 15.73 16.08 -3.07
N MET A 39 15.70 15.38 -4.20
CA MET A 39 14.51 15.23 -5.04
C MET A 39 14.03 13.77 -5.06
N ILE A 40 12.71 13.60 -5.07
CA ILE A 40 12.05 12.31 -5.32
C ILE A 40 11.78 12.23 -6.81
N LEU A 41 12.44 11.28 -7.49
CA LEU A 41 12.25 11.07 -8.92
C LEU A 41 11.12 10.07 -9.12
N VAL A 42 10.04 10.52 -9.76
CA VAL A 42 8.87 9.69 -10.07
C VAL A 42 9.04 9.10 -11.47
N ASP A 43 9.39 7.82 -11.53
CA ASP A 43 9.50 7.01 -12.74
C ASP A 43 8.49 5.86 -12.74
N LEU A 44 8.44 5.10 -13.84
CA LEU A 44 7.50 3.98 -13.97
C LEU A 44 7.73 2.90 -12.90
N ASN A 45 8.96 2.71 -12.43
CA ASN A 45 9.26 1.78 -11.34
C ASN A 45 8.71 2.27 -9.99
N SER A 46 8.79 3.58 -9.71
CA SER A 46 8.20 4.15 -8.51
C SER A 46 6.67 4.00 -8.48
N LEU A 47 6.01 4.14 -9.63
CA LEU A 47 4.57 3.88 -9.75
C LEU A 47 4.24 2.40 -9.54
N LEU A 48 5.02 1.48 -10.12
CA LEU A 48 4.83 0.04 -9.90
C LEU A 48 5.00 -0.34 -8.42
N GLY A 49 6.05 0.16 -7.77
CA GLY A 49 6.27 -0.07 -6.34
C GLY A 49 5.15 0.48 -5.47
N ALA A 50 4.62 1.66 -5.82
CA ALA A 50 3.46 2.25 -5.13
C ALA A 50 2.20 1.41 -5.33
N ASP A 51 1.98 0.83 -6.51
CA ASP A 51 0.83 -0.02 -6.81
C ASP A 51 0.88 -1.35 -6.04
N PHE A 52 2.06 -1.97 -5.90
CA PHE A 52 2.25 -3.14 -5.02
C PHE A 52 1.94 -2.83 -3.55
N THR A 53 2.37 -1.67 -3.08
CA THR A 53 2.06 -1.21 -1.72
C THR A 53 0.57 -0.96 -1.54
N ALA A 54 -0.08 -0.36 -2.54
CA ALA A 54 -1.52 -0.18 -2.54
C ALA A 54 -2.27 -1.52 -2.53
N ALA A 55 -1.76 -2.55 -3.23
CA ALA A 55 -2.33 -3.88 -3.20
C ALA A 55 -2.32 -4.50 -1.79
N ALA A 56 -1.22 -4.35 -1.03
CA ALA A 56 -1.15 -4.81 0.37
C ALA A 56 -2.22 -4.14 1.24
N VAL A 57 -2.33 -2.80 1.18
CA VAL A 57 -3.35 -2.05 1.93
C VAL A 57 -4.77 -2.46 1.52
N MET A 58 -5.00 -2.79 0.24
CA MET A 58 -6.29 -3.28 -0.23
C MET A 58 -6.61 -4.69 0.30
N ILE A 59 -5.62 -5.55 0.50
CA ILE A 59 -5.83 -6.85 1.17
C ILE A 59 -6.28 -6.61 2.61
N SER A 60 -5.58 -5.75 3.35
CA SER A 60 -5.96 -5.33 4.71
C SER A 60 -7.36 -4.72 4.77
N PHE A 61 -7.71 -3.84 3.83
CA PHE A 61 -9.06 -3.28 3.71
C PHE A 61 -10.11 -4.37 3.46
N GLY A 62 -9.79 -5.40 2.68
CA GLY A 62 -10.67 -6.53 2.41
C GLY A 62 -11.13 -7.27 3.67
N VAL A 63 -10.23 -7.41 4.64
CA VAL A 63 -10.54 -8.02 5.96
C VAL A 63 -11.44 -7.11 6.79
N LEU A 64 -11.24 -5.80 6.72
CA LEU A 64 -11.98 -4.79 7.50
C LEU A 64 -13.27 -4.32 6.84
N LEU A 65 -13.61 -4.85 5.67
CA LEU A 65 -14.69 -4.39 4.82
C LEU A 65 -16.04 -4.37 5.57
N GLY A 66 -16.66 -3.18 5.63
CA GLY A 66 -17.96 -2.99 6.28
C GLY A 66 -17.94 -2.97 7.81
N LYS A 67 -16.75 -2.98 8.43
CA LYS A 67 -16.57 -2.93 9.89
C LYS A 67 -15.88 -1.66 10.38
N THR A 68 -15.22 -0.91 9.50
CA THR A 68 -14.43 0.27 9.84
C THR A 68 -14.99 1.57 9.23
N THR A 69 -14.60 2.70 9.82
CA THR A 69 -14.92 4.03 9.30
C THR A 69 -13.87 4.50 8.29
N PRO A 70 -14.19 5.46 7.41
CA PRO A 70 -13.22 6.02 6.46
C PRO A 70 -11.97 6.60 7.16
N THR A 71 -12.14 7.21 8.34
CA THR A 71 -11.04 7.76 9.13
C THR A 71 -10.11 6.70 9.70
N GLN A 72 -10.65 5.55 10.14
CA GLN A 72 -9.85 4.40 10.56
C GLN A 72 -9.05 3.82 9.40
N LEU A 73 -9.63 3.78 8.21
CA LEU A 73 -8.94 3.31 7.00
C LEU A 73 -7.80 4.25 6.58
N ILE A 74 -8.00 5.57 6.65
CA ILE A 74 -6.93 6.54 6.42
C ILE A 74 -5.77 6.32 7.40
N LEU A 75 -6.09 6.16 8.69
CA LEU A 75 -5.08 5.92 9.72
C LEU A 75 -4.32 4.60 9.49
N LEU A 76 -5.04 3.54 9.10
CA LEU A 76 -4.43 2.27 8.70
C LEU A 76 -3.46 2.46 7.54
N THR A 77 -3.88 3.11 6.45
CA THR A 77 -3.00 3.37 5.29
C THR A 77 -1.75 4.17 5.66
N LEU A 78 -1.88 5.20 6.50
CA LEU A 78 -0.76 6.04 6.89
C LEU A 78 0.30 5.27 7.70
N ILE A 79 -0.12 4.26 8.48
CA ILE A 79 0.76 3.44 9.33
C ILE A 79 1.30 2.23 8.55
N GLU A 80 0.46 1.55 7.78
CA GLU A 80 0.78 0.31 7.08
C GLU A 80 1.85 0.52 6.01
N ILE A 81 1.76 1.60 5.24
CA ILE A 81 2.69 1.89 4.14
C ILE A 81 4.16 2.05 4.61
N PRO A 82 4.46 2.85 5.65
CA PRO A 82 5.81 2.89 6.22
C PRO A 82 6.30 1.54 6.73
N LEU A 83 5.44 0.74 7.36
CA LEU A 83 5.80 -0.59 7.84
C LEU A 83 6.10 -1.56 6.70
N PHE A 84 5.30 -1.51 5.62
CA PHE A 84 5.55 -2.25 4.38
C PHE A 84 6.92 -1.91 3.80
N ALA A 85 7.22 -0.61 3.65
CA ALA A 85 8.49 -0.15 3.08
C ALA A 85 9.68 -0.61 3.93
N ILE A 86 9.58 -0.53 5.26
CA ILE A 86 10.63 -1.02 6.17
C ILE A 86 10.80 -2.54 6.04
N ASN A 87 9.70 -3.30 6.00
CA ASN A 87 9.72 -4.75 5.83
C ASN A 87 10.40 -5.17 4.51
N GLU A 88 10.06 -4.48 3.41
CA GLU A 88 10.66 -4.71 2.10
C GLU A 88 12.16 -4.42 2.10
N VAL A 89 12.58 -3.29 2.66
CA VAL A 89 14.00 -2.92 2.76
C VAL A 89 14.77 -3.96 3.59
N ILE A 90 14.24 -4.38 4.74
CA ILE A 90 14.86 -5.41 5.58
C ILE A 90 14.98 -6.74 4.81
N GLY A 91 13.87 -7.25 4.27
CA GLY A 91 13.85 -8.55 3.62
C GLY A 91 14.69 -8.60 2.35
N ARG A 92 14.54 -7.61 1.45
CA ARG A 92 15.25 -7.60 0.16
C ARG A 92 16.70 -7.14 0.30
N SER A 93 16.96 -6.07 1.06
CA SER A 93 18.31 -5.47 1.10
C SER A 93 19.23 -6.09 2.16
N TYR A 94 18.70 -6.45 3.34
CA TYR A 94 19.53 -6.99 4.43
C TYR A 94 19.55 -8.52 4.46
N PHE A 95 18.42 -9.18 4.22
CA PHE A 95 18.35 -10.65 4.20
C PHE A 95 18.56 -11.26 2.81
N GLY A 96 18.50 -10.47 1.74
CA GLY A 96 18.66 -10.97 0.37
C GLY A 96 17.54 -11.90 -0.08
N ALA A 97 16.34 -11.79 0.51
CA ALA A 97 15.20 -12.60 0.14
C ALA A 97 14.73 -12.28 -1.29
N ILE A 98 14.43 -13.33 -2.06
CA ILE A 98 13.96 -13.22 -3.44
C ILE A 98 12.48 -13.59 -3.47
N ASP A 99 11.65 -12.62 -3.82
CA ASP A 99 10.19 -12.78 -3.88
C ASP A 99 9.64 -12.03 -5.11
N MET A 100 9.88 -12.58 -6.31
CA MET A 100 9.46 -11.94 -7.57
C MET A 100 7.95 -11.78 -7.71
N GLY A 101 7.16 -12.63 -7.02
CA GLY A 101 5.71 -12.60 -7.06
C GLY A 101 5.06 -11.88 -5.88
N ASP A 102 5.86 -11.26 -5.01
CA ASP A 102 5.40 -10.57 -3.80
C ASP A 102 4.46 -11.39 -2.90
N SER A 103 4.70 -12.70 -2.85
CA SER A 103 3.94 -13.62 -2.00
C SER A 103 4.18 -13.37 -0.51
N MET A 104 5.40 -12.99 -0.14
CA MET A 104 5.78 -12.64 1.23
C MET A 104 5.54 -11.17 1.52
N PHE A 105 6.02 -10.26 0.65
CA PHE A 105 6.02 -8.83 0.96
C PHE A 105 4.66 -8.17 0.81
N VAL A 106 3.80 -8.62 -0.12
CA VAL A 106 2.46 -8.03 -0.35
C VAL A 106 1.34 -8.91 0.17
N HIS A 107 1.36 -10.21 -0.13
CA HIS A 107 0.21 -11.07 0.18
C HIS A 107 0.19 -11.62 1.61
N ALA A 108 1.36 -11.89 2.19
CA ALA A 108 1.47 -12.43 3.55
C ALA A 108 1.68 -11.37 4.63
N PHE A 109 2.26 -10.23 4.25
CA PHE A 109 2.35 -9.03 5.10
C PHE A 109 0.94 -8.45 5.33
#